data_AF-A0A507BY65-F1
#
_entry.id   AF-A0A507BY65-F1
#
_cell.length_a   1.000
_cell.length_b   1.000
_cell.length_c   1.000
_cell.angle_alpha   90.00
_cell.angle_beta   90.00
_cell.angle_gamma   90.00
#
_symmetry.space_group_name_H-M   'P 1'
#
loop_
_entity.id
_entity.type
_entity.pdbx_description
1 polymer ?
#
loop_
_entity_poly.entity_id
_entity_poly.type
_entity_poly.pdbx_seq_one_letter_code
_entity_poly.pdbx_strand_id
1 'polypeptide(L)'
;MADSYLEDDRVEIDLMTEEMSDMRSRIEEYRIRRGTAADDTERRRIDDETDKLRIELTQSQRDFRAFRRDAVKRYQDAIIGTATAAGSGTTSGANTTLPQGTLSTLYQKSQPDIKIPDPDPFYGLLTDYVIWRFQLLNVIKVRKLLDTDVTKIVYAGSLLKGPAASWYQMWSERRDKNLSIPTTQASQEELTRRSAEWVYFLEDLDTKFKDPLEEVKSRTLVYQQTTQGARSSTNRSHFEIKADAKSPARRGIWKDATK
;
A
#
# COMPACT_ATOMS: atom_id res chain seq x y z
N MET A 1 -4.36 3.02 -29.55
CA MET A 1 -2.95 2.94 -29.13
C MET A 1 -2.95 2.99 -27.61
N ALA A 2 -2.28 2.08 -26.93
CA ALA A 2 -2.21 2.13 -25.47
C ALA A 2 -1.39 3.38 -25.09
N ASP A 3 -2.00 4.33 -24.38
CA ASP A 3 -1.29 5.49 -23.87
C ASP A 3 -0.16 4.98 -22.97
N SER A 4 1.07 5.19 -23.42
CA SER A 4 2.26 4.80 -22.68
C SER A 4 2.70 6.00 -21.86
N TYR A 5 3.01 5.76 -20.60
CA TYR A 5 3.32 6.78 -19.60
C TYR A 5 4.67 6.47 -18.97
N LEU A 6 5.36 7.50 -18.46
CA LEU A 6 6.51 7.29 -17.59
C LEU A 6 6.05 6.63 -16.28
N GLU A 7 6.93 5.85 -15.64
CA GLU A 7 6.55 5.08 -14.44
C GLU A 7 6.07 5.98 -13.29
N ASP A 8 6.76 7.11 -13.05
CA ASP A 8 6.33 8.10 -12.05
C ASP A 8 4.94 8.67 -12.39
N ASP A 9 4.65 8.86 -13.68
CA ASP A 9 3.35 9.34 -14.14
C ASP A 9 2.26 8.27 -14.00
N ARG A 10 2.61 6.97 -14.10
CA ARG A 10 1.68 5.86 -13.85
C ARG A 10 1.28 5.78 -12.39
N VAL A 11 2.26 5.87 -11.48
CA VAL A 11 2.01 5.83 -10.03
C VAL A 11 1.10 6.97 -9.62
N GLU A 12 1.33 8.17 -10.14
CA GLU A 12 0.48 9.34 -9.86
C GLU A 12 -0.92 9.18 -10.46
N ILE A 13 -1.04 8.60 -11.67
CA ILE A 13 -2.36 8.27 -12.27
C ILE A 13 -3.13 7.28 -11.39
N ASP A 14 -2.47 6.25 -10.86
CA ASP A 14 -3.11 5.26 -10.00
C ASP A 14 -3.55 5.88 -8.67
N LEU A 15 -2.70 6.72 -8.06
CA LEU A 15 -3.00 7.44 -6.83
C LEU A 15 -4.21 8.39 -7.00
N MET A 16 -4.22 9.22 -8.05
CA MET A 16 -5.35 10.10 -8.35
C MET A 16 -6.63 9.30 -8.65
N THR A 17 -6.50 8.12 -9.24
CA THR A 17 -7.65 7.23 -9.50
C THR A 17 -8.22 6.66 -8.21
N GLU A 18 -7.35 6.26 -7.27
CA GLU A 18 -7.74 5.79 -5.94
C GLU A 18 -8.41 6.91 -5.12
N GLU A 19 -7.85 8.12 -5.12
CA GLU A 19 -8.42 9.28 -4.43
C GLU A 19 -9.82 9.64 -4.96
N MET A 20 -10.00 9.64 -6.29
CA MET A 20 -11.34 9.83 -6.90
C MET A 20 -12.32 8.70 -6.55
N SER A 21 -11.82 7.48 -6.35
CA SER A 21 -12.64 6.33 -5.92
C SER A 21 -13.10 6.51 -4.46
N ASP A 22 -12.21 6.92 -3.56
CA ASP A 22 -12.53 7.21 -2.16
C ASP A 22 -13.56 8.34 -2.04
N MET A 23 -13.37 9.44 -2.78
CA MET A 23 -14.34 10.53 -2.84
C MET A 23 -15.73 10.07 -3.30
N ARG A 24 -15.81 9.17 -4.28
CA ARG A 24 -17.09 8.59 -4.74
C ARG A 24 -17.73 7.72 -3.67
N SER A 25 -16.93 6.90 -2.98
CA SER A 25 -17.39 6.04 -1.87
C SER A 25 -17.97 6.88 -0.73
N ARG A 26 -17.28 7.97 -0.38
CA ARG A 26 -17.68 8.88 0.70
C ARG A 26 -18.92 9.70 0.38
N ILE A 27 -19.15 10.05 -0.90
CA ILE A 27 -20.42 10.61 -1.37
C ILE A 27 -21.57 9.61 -1.15
N GLU A 28 -21.37 8.32 -1.42
CA GLU A 28 -22.40 7.29 -1.18
C GLU A 28 -22.63 7.07 0.32
N GLU A 29 -21.58 7.14 1.14
CA GLU A 29 -21.71 7.08 2.60
C GLU A 29 -22.56 8.25 3.14
N TYR A 30 -22.33 9.47 2.66
CA TYR A 30 -23.15 10.62 3.03
C TYR A 30 -24.60 10.48 2.58
N ARG A 31 -24.84 9.90 1.41
CA ARG A 31 -26.20 9.58 0.94
C ARG A 31 -26.91 8.59 1.89
N ILE A 32 -26.21 7.58 2.40
CA ILE A 32 -26.75 6.63 3.38
C ILE A 32 -27.04 7.32 4.72
N ARG A 33 -26.09 8.12 5.24
CA ARG A 33 -26.26 8.87 6.49
C ARG A 33 -27.41 9.87 6.42
N ARG A 34 -27.63 10.48 5.25
CA ARG A 34 -28.79 11.37 5.02
C ARG A 34 -30.12 10.63 5.20
N GLY A 35 -30.19 9.37 4.78
CA GLY A 35 -31.38 8.53 4.93
C GLY A 35 -31.73 8.17 6.37
N THR A 36 -30.74 8.22 7.28
CA THR A 36 -30.88 7.90 8.71
C THR A 36 -30.77 9.12 9.63
N ALA A 37 -30.72 10.34 9.06
CA ALA A 37 -30.54 11.57 9.80
C ALA A 37 -31.71 11.85 10.77
N ALA A 38 -31.35 12.29 11.99
CA ALA A 38 -32.28 12.47 13.12
C ALA A 38 -33.19 13.69 12.97
N ASP A 39 -32.74 14.75 12.30
CA ASP A 39 -33.51 15.98 12.07
C ASP A 39 -33.14 16.67 10.74
N ASP A 40 -33.89 17.71 10.39
CA ASP A 40 -33.69 18.48 9.17
C ASP A 40 -32.42 19.35 9.18
N THR A 41 -31.85 19.64 10.35
CA THR A 41 -30.59 20.39 10.47
C THR A 41 -29.42 19.50 10.09
N GLU A 42 -29.41 18.27 10.58
CA GLU A 42 -28.42 17.25 10.25
C GLU A 42 -28.51 16.86 8.77
N ARG A 43 -29.72 16.78 8.20
CA ARG A 43 -29.90 16.56 6.75
C ARG A 43 -29.26 17.67 5.90
N ARG A 44 -29.47 18.94 6.27
CA ARG A 44 -28.86 20.08 5.57
C ARG A 44 -27.35 20.08 5.68
N ARG A 45 -26.80 19.76 6.85
CA ARG A 45 -25.36 19.63 7.04
C ARG A 45 -24.75 18.53 6.16
N ILE A 46 -25.40 17.37 6.10
CA ILE A 46 -24.96 16.27 5.24
C ILE A 46 -25.07 16.65 3.75
N ASP A 47 -26.10 17.40 3.37
CA ASP A 47 -26.25 17.93 2.00
C ASP A 47 -25.10 18.90 1.64
N ASP A 48 -24.76 19.84 2.53
CA ASP A 48 -23.63 20.77 2.35
C ASP A 48 -22.28 20.03 2.24
N GLU A 49 -22.04 19.03 3.09
CA GLU A 49 -20.82 18.20 3.07
C GLU A 49 -20.75 17.37 1.77
N THR A 50 -21.90 16.85 1.30
CA THR A 50 -21.99 16.10 0.04
C THR A 50 -21.72 16.98 -1.18
N ASP A 51 -22.29 18.18 -1.22
CA ASP A 51 -22.12 19.11 -2.33
C ASP A 51 -20.69 19.64 -2.41
N LYS A 52 -20.06 19.93 -1.27
CA LYS A 52 -18.63 20.27 -1.20
C LYS A 52 -17.76 19.15 -1.79
N LEU A 53 -18.02 17.91 -1.40
CA LEU A 53 -17.27 16.75 -1.87
C LEU A 53 -17.49 16.46 -3.37
N ARG A 54 -18.67 16.76 -3.91
CA ARG A 54 -18.96 16.68 -5.35
C ARG A 54 -18.20 17.72 -6.17
N ILE A 55 -18.07 18.94 -5.64
CA ILE A 55 -17.26 19.99 -6.27
C ILE A 55 -15.79 19.56 -6.31
N GLU A 56 -15.27 19.02 -5.20
CA GLU A 56 -13.91 18.51 -5.09
C GLU A 56 -13.64 17.33 -6.04
N LEU A 57 -14.57 16.39 -6.15
CA LEU A 57 -14.49 15.29 -7.11
C LEU A 57 -14.48 15.80 -8.56
N THR A 58 -15.26 16.84 -8.88
CA THR A 58 -15.28 17.43 -10.22
C THR A 58 -13.95 18.13 -10.55
N GLN A 59 -13.36 18.79 -9.56
CA GLN A 59 -12.05 19.43 -9.69
C GLN A 59 -10.94 18.37 -9.86
N SER A 60 -10.91 17.34 -9.02
CA SER A 60 -9.96 16.23 -9.12
C SER A 60 -10.07 15.48 -10.46
N GLN A 61 -11.28 15.29 -11.00
CA GLN A 61 -11.45 14.74 -12.35
C GLN A 61 -10.89 15.62 -13.46
N ARG A 62 -11.00 16.95 -13.31
CA ARG A 62 -10.44 17.91 -14.27
C ARG A 62 -8.91 17.88 -14.21
N ASP A 63 -8.36 17.87 -13.01
CA ASP A 63 -6.92 17.84 -12.76
C ASP A 63 -6.31 16.52 -13.24
N PHE A 64 -6.99 15.40 -13.02
CA PHE A 64 -6.61 14.09 -13.56
C PHE A 64 -6.53 14.08 -15.09
N ARG A 65 -7.51 14.69 -15.79
CA ARG A 65 -7.49 14.81 -17.26
C ARG A 65 -6.37 15.73 -17.76
N ALA A 66 -6.01 16.76 -16.99
CA ALA A 66 -4.88 17.63 -17.31
C ALA A 66 -3.57 16.87 -17.11
N PHE A 67 -3.39 16.26 -15.94
CA PHE A 67 -2.23 15.45 -15.59
C PHE A 67 -1.97 14.35 -16.62
N ARG A 68 -3.00 13.61 -17.03
CA ARG A 68 -2.85 12.54 -18.02
C ARG A 68 -2.38 13.07 -19.38
N ARG A 69 -2.86 14.24 -19.82
CA ARG A 69 -2.40 14.86 -21.07
C ARG A 69 -0.93 15.28 -20.98
N ASP A 70 -0.54 15.86 -19.84
CA ASP A 70 0.84 16.28 -19.62
C ASP A 70 1.77 15.08 -19.50
N ALA A 71 1.33 13.99 -18.87
CA ALA A 71 2.06 12.73 -18.76
C ALA A 71 2.31 12.07 -20.15
N VAL A 72 1.30 12.05 -21.03
CA VAL A 72 1.50 11.59 -22.42
C VAL A 72 2.53 12.46 -23.13
N LYS A 73 2.48 13.79 -22.94
CA LYS A 73 3.44 14.71 -23.54
C LYS A 73 4.87 14.48 -23.02
N ARG A 74 5.04 14.34 -21.70
CA ARG A 74 6.34 14.00 -21.08
C ARG A 74 6.91 12.70 -21.62
N TYR A 75 6.07 11.69 -21.80
CA TYR A 75 6.48 10.42 -22.39
C TYR A 75 6.93 10.57 -23.85
N GLN A 76 6.19 11.33 -24.67
CA GLN A 76 6.55 11.63 -26.05
C GLN A 76 7.86 12.42 -26.15
N ASP A 77 8.03 13.45 -25.32
CA ASP A 77 9.25 14.26 -25.26
C ASP A 77 10.47 13.41 -24.86
N ALA A 78 10.29 12.46 -23.93
CA ALA A 78 11.33 11.51 -23.54
C ALA A 78 11.76 10.57 -24.69
N ILE A 79 10.79 10.07 -25.48
CA ILE A 79 11.09 9.26 -26.68
C ILE A 79 11.86 10.10 -27.71
N ILE A 80 11.41 11.32 -28.00
CA ILE A 80 12.06 12.18 -28.99
C ILE A 80 13.49 12.55 -28.54
N GLY A 81 13.68 12.86 -27.26
CA GLY A 81 15.00 13.16 -26.69
C GLY A 81 16.00 11.99 -26.83
N THR A 82 15.54 10.76 -26.61
CA THR A 82 16.38 9.55 -26.80
C THR A 82 16.71 9.26 -28.26
N ALA A 83 15.79 9.49 -29.20
CA ALA A 83 16.04 9.34 -30.63
C ALA A 83 17.06 10.36 -31.16
N THR A 84 17.06 11.58 -30.60
CA THR A 84 17.98 12.65 -31.01
C THR A 84 19.40 12.42 -30.49
N ALA A 85 19.56 11.80 -29.31
CA ALA A 85 20.86 11.42 -28.74
C ALA A 85 21.53 10.24 -29.47
N ALA A 86 20.76 9.35 -30.10
CA ALA A 86 21.26 8.22 -30.89
C ALA A 86 21.69 8.60 -32.32
N GLY A 87 21.45 9.84 -32.75
CA GLY A 87 21.58 10.30 -34.15
C GLY A 87 22.90 11.00 -34.52
N SER A 88 24.02 10.74 -33.86
CA SER A 88 25.35 11.16 -34.35
C SER A 88 26.07 9.97 -35.00
N GLY A 89 25.63 9.63 -36.22
CA GLY A 89 26.18 8.52 -37.00
C GLY A 89 25.45 8.41 -38.34
N THR A 90 26.03 9.02 -39.36
CA THR A 90 25.64 8.96 -40.78
C THR A 90 25.39 7.54 -41.28
N THR A 91 24.21 7.23 -41.81
CA THR A 91 23.93 7.01 -43.25
C THR A 91 22.54 6.38 -43.46
N SER A 92 22.01 6.68 -44.65
CA SER A 92 20.72 6.33 -45.21
C SER A 92 20.35 4.84 -45.23
N GLY A 93 19.07 4.56 -45.00
CA GLY A 93 18.33 3.54 -45.76
C GLY A 93 18.39 2.11 -45.23
N ALA A 94 17.54 1.80 -44.25
CA ALA A 94 16.90 0.50 -44.13
C ALA A 94 15.67 0.64 -43.22
N ASN A 95 14.52 0.10 -43.66
CA ASN A 95 13.40 -0.18 -42.78
C ASN A 95 13.88 -1.16 -41.71
N THR A 96 14.23 -0.65 -40.54
CA THR A 96 14.47 -1.47 -39.36
C THR A 96 13.40 -1.11 -38.34
N THR A 97 12.37 -1.95 -38.28
CA THR A 97 11.50 -2.08 -37.12
C THR A 97 12.39 -2.19 -35.88
N LEU A 98 12.50 -1.10 -35.13
CA LEU A 98 13.18 -1.08 -33.85
C LEU A 98 12.45 -2.04 -32.91
N PRO A 99 13.14 -3.03 -32.31
CA PRO A 99 12.51 -3.88 -31.32
C PRO A 99 12.06 -3.01 -30.15
N GLN A 100 10.80 -3.17 -29.77
CA GLN A 100 10.09 -2.48 -28.70
C GLN A 100 10.60 -2.91 -27.31
N GLY A 101 11.92 -2.84 -27.10
CA GLY A 101 12.59 -3.38 -25.92
C GLY A 101 13.77 -2.56 -25.39
N THR A 102 14.19 -1.47 -26.07
CA THR A 102 15.45 -0.79 -25.71
C THR A 102 15.28 0.57 -25.03
N LEU A 103 14.05 1.09 -24.86
CA LEU A 103 13.82 2.40 -24.21
C LEU A 103 13.44 2.32 -22.72
N SER A 104 13.18 1.12 -22.19
CA SER A 104 12.77 0.97 -20.77
C SER A 104 13.93 1.01 -19.76
N THR A 105 15.18 1.04 -20.21
CA THR A 105 16.37 0.87 -19.35
C THR A 105 17.17 2.15 -19.07
N LEU A 106 16.84 3.29 -19.69
CA LEU A 106 17.69 4.50 -19.61
C LEU A 106 17.18 5.62 -18.70
N TYR A 107 15.96 5.54 -18.16
CA TYR A 107 15.42 6.55 -17.23
C TYR A 107 14.71 5.98 -16.00
N GLN A 108 14.99 4.74 -15.61
CA GLN A 108 14.73 4.34 -14.22
C GLN A 108 15.93 4.83 -13.40
N LYS A 109 15.85 6.07 -12.90
CA LYS A 109 16.62 6.40 -11.69
C LYS A 109 16.08 5.44 -10.64
N SER A 110 16.81 4.35 -10.39
CA SER A 110 16.44 3.39 -9.37
C SER A 110 16.43 4.16 -8.05
N GLN A 111 15.25 4.65 -7.64
CA GLN A 111 15.02 4.99 -6.25
C GLN A 111 15.54 3.79 -5.46
N PRO A 112 16.53 3.99 -4.57
CA PRO A 112 17.14 2.87 -3.85
C PRO A 112 16.02 2.15 -3.12
N ASP A 113 16.06 0.80 -3.12
CA ASP A 113 15.11 0.01 -2.33
C ASP A 113 15.09 0.55 -0.90
N ILE A 114 13.90 0.90 -0.41
CA ILE A 114 13.76 1.30 0.99
C ILE A 114 14.05 0.04 1.80
N LYS A 115 15.21 0.03 2.46
CA LYS A 115 15.71 -1.14 3.18
C LYS A 115 15.00 -1.26 4.53
N ILE A 116 13.79 -1.81 4.50
CA ILE A 116 13.11 -2.26 5.70
C ILE A 116 13.53 -3.71 6.02
N PRO A 117 13.55 -4.11 7.30
CA PRO A 117 13.89 -5.48 7.67
C PRO A 117 12.92 -6.48 7.05
N ASP A 118 13.45 -7.64 6.68
CA ASP A 118 12.62 -8.79 6.30
C ASP A 118 11.75 -9.22 7.49
N PRO A 119 10.55 -9.77 7.26
CA PRO A 119 9.75 -10.36 8.32
C PRO A 119 10.49 -11.58 8.88
N ASP A 120 10.29 -11.87 10.16
CA ASP A 120 10.77 -13.12 10.73
C ASP A 120 10.11 -14.33 10.04
N PRO A 121 10.75 -15.51 10.05
CA PRO A 121 10.16 -16.70 9.45
C PRO A 121 8.81 -17.05 10.10
N PHE A 122 7.82 -17.40 9.28
CA PHE A 122 6.49 -17.77 9.76
C PHE A 122 6.32 -19.27 9.86
N TYR A 123 5.97 -19.75 11.05
CA TYR A 123 5.86 -21.17 11.37
C TYR A 123 4.42 -21.72 11.31
N GLY A 124 3.44 -20.89 10.96
CA GLY A 124 2.03 -21.33 10.83
C GLY A 124 1.18 -21.11 12.09
N LEU A 125 1.64 -20.30 13.04
CA LEU A 125 0.89 -19.97 14.25
C LEU A 125 -0.14 -18.88 13.95
N LEU A 126 -1.42 -19.14 14.23
CA LEU A 126 -2.49 -18.18 13.92
C LEU A 126 -2.33 -16.84 14.65
N THR A 127 -1.76 -16.85 15.86
CA THR A 127 -1.55 -15.63 16.67
C THR A 127 -0.57 -14.65 16.04
N ASP A 128 0.37 -15.16 15.24
CA ASP A 128 1.48 -14.37 14.70
C ASP A 128 1.20 -13.95 13.25
N TYR A 129 0.21 -14.60 12.62
CA TYR A 129 -0.08 -14.48 11.20
C TYR A 129 -0.35 -13.04 10.76
N VAL A 130 -1.18 -12.28 11.49
CA VAL A 130 -1.54 -10.92 11.06
C VAL A 130 -0.39 -9.94 11.17
N ILE A 131 0.43 -10.05 12.22
CA ILE A 131 1.64 -9.23 12.36
C ILE A 131 2.62 -9.57 11.24
N TRP A 132 2.87 -10.86 11.01
CA TRP A 132 3.76 -11.32 9.95
C TRP A 132 3.28 -10.89 8.56
N ARG A 133 1.99 -11.05 8.27
CA ARG A 133 1.37 -10.66 7.00
C ARG A 133 1.49 -9.16 6.75
N PHE A 134 1.29 -8.34 7.78
CA PHE A 134 1.49 -6.90 7.69
C PHE A 134 2.94 -6.54 7.34
N GLN A 135 3.92 -7.17 8.00
CA GLN A 135 5.34 -6.97 7.70
C GLN A 135 5.70 -7.41 6.28
N LEU A 136 5.20 -8.58 5.84
CA LEU A 136 5.39 -9.09 4.48
C LEU A 136 4.90 -8.10 3.42
N LEU A 137 3.69 -7.54 3.60
CA LEU A 137 3.12 -6.59 2.64
C LEU A 137 3.91 -5.29 2.57
N ASN A 138 4.43 -4.80 3.70
CA ASN A 138 5.29 -3.62 3.70
C ASN A 138 6.56 -3.87 2.88
N VAL A 139 7.15 -5.07 2.98
CA VAL A 139 8.36 -5.42 2.23
C VAL A 139 8.09 -5.50 0.74
N ILE A 140 7.01 -6.17 0.36
CA ILE A 140 6.60 -6.29 -1.04
C ILE A 140 6.31 -4.92 -1.65
N LYS A 141 5.69 -4.01 -0.89
CA LYS A 141 5.37 -2.66 -1.37
C LYS A 141 6.62 -1.82 -1.69
N VAL A 142 7.73 -2.03 -0.98
CA VAL A 142 8.91 -1.16 -1.09
C VAL A 142 10.08 -1.77 -1.87
N ARG A 143 10.06 -3.07 -2.16
CA ARG A 143 11.13 -3.77 -2.88
C ARG A 143 10.80 -3.92 -4.36
N LYS A 144 11.61 -3.31 -5.21
CA LYS A 144 11.40 -3.33 -6.67
C LYS A 144 11.62 -4.68 -7.32
N LEU A 145 12.44 -5.54 -6.71
CA LEU A 145 12.68 -6.91 -7.19
C LEU A 145 11.47 -7.84 -6.98
N LEU A 146 10.41 -7.37 -6.32
CA LEU A 146 9.15 -8.08 -6.08
C LEU A 146 8.02 -7.48 -6.93
N ASP A 147 8.29 -7.19 -8.19
CA ASP A 147 7.37 -6.53 -9.13
C ASP A 147 6.32 -7.50 -9.70
N THR A 148 6.71 -8.76 -9.95
CA THR A 148 5.81 -9.79 -10.49
C THR A 148 5.17 -10.63 -9.39
N ASP A 149 3.95 -11.12 -9.64
CA ASP A 149 3.25 -12.02 -8.72
C ASP A 149 4.06 -13.27 -8.40
N VAL A 150 4.76 -13.84 -9.38
CA VAL A 150 5.66 -14.98 -9.18
C VAL A 150 6.76 -14.65 -8.17
N THR A 151 7.44 -13.51 -8.33
CA THR A 151 8.50 -13.10 -7.40
C THR A 151 7.98 -12.85 -5.99
N LYS A 152 6.79 -12.25 -5.84
CA LYS A 152 6.13 -12.02 -4.54
C LYS A 152 5.80 -13.34 -3.85
N ILE A 153 5.22 -14.30 -4.59
CA ILE A 153 4.85 -15.62 -4.09
C ILE A 153 6.09 -16.41 -3.65
N VAL A 154 7.13 -16.45 -4.49
CA VAL A 154 8.39 -17.16 -4.16
C VAL A 154 9.05 -16.54 -2.94
N TYR A 155 9.09 -15.22 -2.85
CA TYR A 155 9.62 -14.52 -1.69
C TYR A 155 8.83 -14.82 -0.43
N ALA A 156 7.50 -14.65 -0.45
CA ALA A 156 6.63 -14.96 0.69
C ALA A 156 6.78 -16.43 1.12
N GLY A 157 6.79 -17.36 0.16
CA GLY A 157 7.00 -18.78 0.39
C GLY A 157 8.33 -19.12 1.04
N SER A 158 9.41 -18.40 0.70
CA SER A 158 10.74 -18.62 1.28
C SER A 158 10.82 -18.33 2.80
N LEU A 159 9.95 -17.44 3.28
CA LEU A 159 9.80 -17.05 4.67
C LEU A 159 8.96 -18.06 5.48
N LEU A 160 8.23 -18.95 4.82
CA LEU A 160 7.44 -19.99 5.47
C LEU A 160 8.35 -21.12 5.96
N LYS A 161 8.16 -21.56 7.20
CA LYS A 161 8.91 -22.64 7.87
C LYS A 161 7.97 -23.62 8.58
N GLY A 162 8.48 -24.81 8.87
CA GLY A 162 7.73 -25.83 9.59
C GLY A 162 6.40 -26.19 8.89
N PRO A 163 5.28 -26.28 9.64
CA PRO A 163 3.97 -26.58 9.07
C PRO A 163 3.53 -25.63 7.94
N ALA A 164 3.87 -24.34 8.04
CA ALA A 164 3.53 -23.37 6.99
C ALA A 164 4.31 -23.64 5.67
N ALA A 165 5.55 -24.11 5.77
CA ALA A 165 6.32 -24.53 4.59
C ALA A 165 5.70 -25.76 3.92
N SER A 166 5.23 -26.75 4.71
CA SER A 166 4.53 -27.92 4.16
C SER A 166 3.24 -27.53 3.44
N TRP A 167 2.48 -26.58 4.00
CA TRP A 167 1.31 -26.01 3.32
C TRP A 167 1.70 -25.34 2.00
N TYR A 168 2.73 -24.50 2.01
CA TYR A 168 3.20 -23.80 0.82
C TYR A 168 3.65 -24.74 -0.28
N GLN A 169 4.36 -25.82 0.08
CA GLN A 169 4.76 -26.86 -0.86
C GLN A 169 3.54 -27.48 -1.56
N MET A 170 2.52 -27.88 -0.80
CA MET A 170 1.29 -28.44 -1.40
C MET A 170 0.56 -27.41 -2.28
N TRP A 171 0.56 -26.15 -1.86
CA TRP A 171 -0.04 -25.05 -2.61
C TRP A 171 0.72 -24.82 -3.94
N SER A 172 2.05 -24.76 -3.91
CA SER A 172 2.89 -24.54 -5.09
C SER A 172 2.79 -25.71 -6.07
N GLU A 173 2.76 -26.95 -5.59
CA GLU A 173 2.56 -28.12 -6.45
C GLU A 173 1.20 -28.09 -7.16
N ARG A 174 0.15 -27.64 -6.45
CA ARG A 174 -1.19 -27.46 -7.05
C ARG A 174 -1.18 -26.35 -8.09
N ARG A 175 -0.54 -25.22 -7.78
CA ARG A 175 -0.35 -24.11 -8.71
C ARG A 175 0.33 -24.58 -9.99
N ASP A 176 1.43 -25.31 -9.89
CA ASP A 176 2.19 -25.77 -11.05
C ASP A 176 1.39 -26.77 -11.90
N LYS A 177 0.61 -27.66 -11.26
CA LYS A 177 -0.36 -28.52 -11.96
C LYS A 177 -1.40 -27.70 -12.72
N ASN A 178 -1.98 -26.67 -12.10
CA ASN A 178 -2.97 -25.83 -12.76
C ASN A 178 -2.36 -25.05 -13.93
N LEU A 179 -1.15 -24.53 -13.77
CA LEU A 179 -0.42 -23.81 -14.82
C LEU A 179 0.02 -24.70 -16.00
N SER A 180 0.15 -26.01 -15.79
CA SER A 180 0.45 -26.96 -16.87
C SER A 180 -0.66 -27.05 -17.93
N ILE A 181 -1.89 -26.65 -17.59
CA ILE A 181 -3.01 -26.59 -18.53
C ILE A 181 -2.80 -25.40 -19.47
N PRO A 182 -2.74 -25.61 -20.81
CA PRO A 182 -2.56 -24.53 -21.77
C PRO A 182 -3.68 -23.48 -21.66
N THR A 183 -3.34 -22.20 -21.89
CA THR A 183 -4.29 -21.07 -21.85
C THR A 183 -5.51 -21.29 -22.75
N THR A 184 -5.36 -22.02 -23.86
CA THR A 184 -6.43 -22.35 -24.80
C THR A 184 -7.44 -23.38 -24.28
N GLN A 185 -7.09 -24.10 -23.20
CA GLN A 185 -7.90 -25.15 -22.59
C GLN A 185 -8.31 -24.81 -21.15
N ALA A 186 -7.75 -23.76 -20.56
CA ALA A 186 -8.08 -23.30 -19.22
C ALA A 186 -9.47 -22.66 -19.19
N SER A 187 -10.18 -22.84 -18.08
CA SER A 187 -11.46 -22.14 -17.86
C SER A 187 -11.23 -20.64 -17.70
N GLN A 188 -12.26 -19.83 -17.96
CA GLN A 188 -12.20 -18.38 -17.76
C GLN A 188 -11.86 -18.01 -16.30
N GLU A 189 -12.32 -18.81 -15.34
CA GLU A 189 -12.02 -18.66 -13.92
C GLU A 189 -10.53 -18.87 -13.64
N GLU A 190 -9.92 -19.92 -14.22
CA GLU A 190 -8.48 -20.17 -14.08
C GLU A 190 -7.64 -19.10 -14.77
N LEU A 191 -8.09 -18.57 -15.92
CA LEU A 191 -7.42 -17.44 -16.58
C LEU A 191 -7.45 -16.18 -15.72
N THR A 192 -8.58 -15.92 -15.05
CA THR A 192 -8.72 -14.80 -14.11
C THR A 192 -7.82 -14.98 -12.90
N ARG A 193 -7.76 -16.20 -12.35
CA ARG A 193 -6.84 -16.56 -11.26
C ARG A 193 -5.38 -16.30 -11.63
N ARG A 194 -4.96 -16.71 -12.83
CA ARG A 194 -3.59 -16.51 -13.34
C ARG A 194 -3.22 -15.04 -13.50
N SER A 195 -4.17 -14.17 -13.85
CA SER A 195 -3.92 -12.73 -13.98
C SER A 195 -3.81 -11.96 -12.66
N ALA A 196 -4.21 -12.57 -11.54
CA ALA A 196 -4.21 -11.94 -10.21
C ALA A 196 -3.68 -12.92 -9.15
N GLU A 197 -2.66 -13.69 -9.49
CA GLU A 197 -2.25 -14.87 -8.73
C GLU A 197 -1.76 -14.52 -7.31
N TRP A 198 -1.13 -13.36 -7.15
CA TRP A 198 -0.71 -12.87 -5.83
C TRP A 198 -1.90 -12.64 -4.88
N VAL A 199 -3.02 -12.15 -5.41
CA VAL A 199 -4.24 -11.90 -4.61
C VAL A 199 -4.81 -13.23 -4.11
N TYR A 200 -4.96 -14.21 -4.99
CA TYR A 200 -5.44 -15.55 -4.63
C TYR A 200 -4.52 -16.25 -3.63
N PHE A 201 -3.19 -16.08 -3.76
CA PHE A 201 -2.25 -16.61 -2.78
C PHE A 201 -2.47 -16.01 -1.38
N LEU A 202 -2.70 -14.69 -1.28
CA LEU A 202 -3.03 -14.04 0.00
C LEU A 202 -4.37 -14.49 0.58
N GLU A 203 -5.39 -14.68 -0.26
CA GLU A 203 -6.69 -15.19 0.17
C GLU A 203 -6.60 -16.62 0.72
N ASP A 204 -5.81 -17.47 0.06
CA ASP A 204 -5.54 -18.83 0.52
C ASP A 204 -4.76 -18.84 1.84
N LEU A 205 -3.78 -17.95 2.01
CA LEU A 205 -3.09 -17.74 3.28
C LEU A 205 -4.05 -17.28 4.38
N ASP A 206 -4.89 -16.28 4.09
CA ASP A 206 -5.87 -15.73 5.04
C ASP A 206 -6.85 -16.82 5.47
N THR A 207 -7.33 -17.63 4.52
CA THR A 207 -8.22 -18.76 4.79
C THR A 207 -7.59 -19.81 5.69
N LYS A 208 -6.26 -19.96 5.67
CA LYS A 208 -5.56 -21.03 6.41
C LYS A 208 -5.02 -20.60 7.76
N PHE A 209 -4.53 -19.37 7.87
CA PHE A 209 -3.76 -18.94 9.04
C PHE A 209 -4.38 -17.75 9.78
N LYS A 210 -5.36 -17.05 9.21
CA LYS A 210 -6.07 -15.99 9.92
C LYS A 210 -7.05 -16.59 10.92
N ASP A 211 -7.00 -16.11 12.17
CA ASP A 211 -7.96 -16.49 13.18
C ASP A 211 -9.34 -15.87 12.85
N PRO A 212 -10.40 -16.67 12.64
CA PRO A 212 -11.73 -16.15 12.32
C PRO A 212 -12.32 -15.22 13.39
N LEU A 213 -11.85 -15.30 14.63
CA LEU A 213 -12.33 -14.50 15.76
C LEU A 213 -11.40 -13.35 16.15
N GLU A 214 -10.32 -13.13 15.40
CA GLU A 214 -9.30 -12.14 15.75
C GLU A 214 -9.87 -10.73 15.91
N GLU A 215 -10.77 -10.32 15.02
CA GLU A 215 -11.37 -8.98 15.08
C GLU A 215 -12.24 -8.82 16.34
N VAL A 216 -13.00 -9.85 16.69
CA VAL A 216 -13.83 -9.86 17.91
C VAL A 216 -12.93 -9.82 19.15
N LYS A 217 -11.84 -10.59 19.17
CA LYS A 217 -10.86 -10.60 20.26
C LYS A 217 -10.18 -9.24 20.41
N SER A 218 -9.77 -8.63 19.30
CA SER A 218 -9.10 -7.33 19.26
C SER A 218 -10.02 -6.21 19.75
N ARG A 219 -11.26 -6.16 19.25
CA ARG A 219 -12.28 -5.22 19.73
C ARG A 219 -12.53 -5.40 21.23
N THR A 220 -12.71 -6.63 21.69
CA THR A 220 -12.95 -6.94 23.10
C THR A 220 -11.77 -6.51 23.99
N LEU A 221 -10.53 -6.73 23.54
CA LEU A 221 -9.32 -6.34 24.28
C LEU A 221 -9.21 -4.82 24.43
N VAL A 222 -9.43 -4.07 23.34
CA VAL A 222 -9.44 -2.60 23.37
C VAL A 222 -10.53 -2.10 24.33
N TYR A 223 -11.74 -2.64 24.25
CA TYR A 223 -12.81 -2.28 25.16
C TYR A 223 -12.43 -2.59 26.61
N GLN A 224 -11.97 -3.80 26.94
CA GLN A 224 -11.57 -4.17 28.30
C GLN A 224 -10.44 -3.31 28.87
N GLN A 225 -9.44 -2.94 28.05
CA GLN A 225 -8.37 -2.03 28.45
C GLN A 225 -8.88 -0.60 28.72
N THR A 226 -9.81 -0.10 27.90
CA THR A 226 -10.45 1.21 28.14
C THR A 226 -11.35 1.20 29.39
N THR A 227 -12.03 0.09 29.68
CA THR A 227 -12.87 -0.03 30.89
C THR A 227 -12.03 -0.19 32.17
N GLN A 228 -10.83 -0.79 32.09
CA GLN A 228 -9.88 -0.85 33.20
C GLN A 228 -9.14 0.47 33.45
N GLY A 229 -9.08 1.38 32.47
CA GLY A 229 -8.56 2.75 32.63
C GLY A 229 -9.32 3.60 33.66
N ALA A 230 -10.51 3.18 34.09
CA ALA A 230 -11.27 3.82 35.18
C ALA A 230 -10.99 3.22 36.58
N ARG A 231 -10.19 2.16 36.70
CA ARG A 231 -9.87 1.50 37.97
C ARG A 231 -8.39 1.15 38.10
N SER A 232 -7.61 2.16 38.50
CA SER A 232 -6.40 2.12 39.34
C SER A 232 -5.28 3.02 38.83
N SER A 233 -5.29 4.27 39.28
CA SER A 233 -4.12 5.14 39.29
C SER A 233 -3.17 4.70 40.41
N THR A 234 -2.54 3.54 40.30
CA THR A 234 -1.43 3.17 41.19
C THR A 234 -0.51 2.17 40.48
N ASN A 235 0.34 2.66 39.58
CA ASN A 235 1.68 2.13 39.29
C ASN A 235 2.31 2.96 38.18
N ARG A 236 2.80 4.14 38.52
CA ARG A 236 3.74 4.90 37.70
C ARG A 236 5.14 4.56 38.17
N SER A 237 5.66 3.39 37.79
CA SER A 237 7.05 3.04 38.08
C SER A 237 8.00 3.77 37.12
N HIS A 238 8.63 4.81 37.65
CA HIS A 238 10.03 5.17 37.47
C HIS A 238 10.59 5.21 36.03
N PHE A 239 10.46 6.35 35.37
CA PHE A 239 11.54 6.84 34.49
C PHE A 239 12.39 7.81 35.30
N GLU A 240 13.44 7.27 35.92
CA GLU A 240 14.49 8.06 36.55
C GLU A 240 15.38 8.62 35.43
N ILE A 241 15.09 9.84 34.99
CA ILE A 241 16.01 10.60 34.14
C ILE A 241 17.12 11.09 35.06
N LYS A 242 18.29 10.44 35.02
CA LYS A 242 19.52 10.96 35.62
C LYS A 242 19.93 12.22 34.84
N ALA A 243 19.53 13.38 35.34
CA ALA A 243 20.05 14.66 34.90
C ALA A 243 21.43 14.87 35.54
N ASP A 244 22.44 14.85 34.68
CA ASP A 244 23.83 15.16 35.00
C ASP A 244 23.93 16.59 35.58
N ALA A 245 24.29 16.71 36.86
CA ALA A 245 24.43 17.99 37.54
C ALA A 245 25.87 18.51 37.40
N LYS A 246 26.09 19.43 36.45
CA LYS A 246 27.20 20.40 36.52
C LYS A 246 26.65 21.83 36.63
N SER A 247 26.81 22.34 37.85
CA SER A 247 26.66 23.71 38.40
C SER A 247 27.31 24.84 37.56
N PRO A 248 27.25 26.15 37.94
CA PRO A 248 26.57 26.79 39.08
C PRO A 248 25.88 28.16 38.81
N ALA A 249 25.18 28.64 39.86
CA ALA A 249 24.95 30.03 40.25
C ALA A 249 23.79 30.83 39.62
N ARG A 250 22.77 31.15 40.44
CA ARG A 250 22.60 32.52 40.95
C ARG A 250 21.63 32.60 42.15
N ARG A 251 22.12 33.35 43.14
CA ARG A 251 21.51 33.79 44.41
C ARG A 251 20.15 34.47 44.21
N GLY A 252 19.26 34.28 45.18
CA GLY A 252 18.02 35.04 45.33
C GLY A 252 17.37 34.79 46.69
N ILE A 253 17.99 35.33 47.73
CA ILE A 253 17.52 35.37 49.12
C ILE A 253 16.25 36.23 49.18
N TRP A 254 15.16 35.74 49.78
CA TRP A 254 14.21 36.60 50.51
C TRP A 254 13.83 35.95 51.84
N LYS A 255 14.16 36.68 52.90
CA LYS A 255 13.91 36.39 54.30
C LYS A 255 12.47 36.75 54.66
N ASP A 256 11.92 35.97 55.58
CA ASP A 256 10.81 36.35 56.45
C ASP A 256 11.07 37.67 57.22
N ALA A 257 10.02 38.46 57.41
CA ALA A 257 9.83 39.42 58.49
C ALA A 257 8.33 39.76 58.56
N THR A 258 7.56 39.10 59.43
CA THR A 258 7.20 39.46 60.83
C THR A 258 6.10 40.51 61.01
N LYS A 259 5.15 40.08 61.86
CA LYS A 259 4.30 40.83 62.81
C LYS A 259 3.07 41.56 62.28
#